data_AF-A0A379DVS3-F1
#
_entry.id   AF-A0A379DVS3-F1
#
_cell.length_a   1.000
_cell.length_b   1.000
_cell.length_c   1.000
_cell.angle_alpha   90.00
_cell.angle_beta   90.00
_cell.angle_gamma   90.00
#
_symmetry.space_group_name_H-M   'P 1'
#
loop_
_entity.id
_entity.type
_entity.pdbx_description
1 polymer ?
#
loop_
_entity_poly.entity_id
_entity_poly.type
_entity_poly.pdbx_seq_one_letter_code
_entity_poly.pdbx_strand_id
1 'polypeptide(L)'
;MAIFSYNVLVESKEIDVIKNQFTSFSDDEGVTVLMLVWGFGGLLEGMAGFGTAVAIPAAILISLGYKPVFSALVALIANTVPTGFGAVGVPVIATAACNMQGRYGEILRAALPYALAYIAIGGLMVLLAV
;
A
#
# COMPACT_ATOMS: atom_id res chain seq x y z
N MET A 1 -14.18 -6.74 -15.15
CA MET A 1 -14.79 -5.66 -14.36
C MET A 1 -13.90 -4.41 -14.29
N ALA A 2 -12.63 -4.49 -13.88
CA ALA A 2 -11.76 -3.30 -13.74
C ALA A 2 -11.63 -2.42 -15.01
N ILE A 3 -11.37 -3.01 -16.18
CA ILE A 3 -11.24 -2.24 -17.44
C ILE A 3 -12.58 -1.59 -17.85
N PHE A 4 -13.69 -2.28 -17.63
CA PHE A 4 -15.02 -1.73 -17.90
C PHE A 4 -15.31 -0.52 -17.00
N SER A 5 -15.08 -0.65 -15.69
CA SER A 5 -15.22 0.46 -14.73
C SER A 5 -14.28 1.62 -15.06
N TYR A 6 -13.04 1.35 -15.46
CA TYR A 6 -12.10 2.37 -15.92
C TYR A 6 -12.63 3.12 -17.14
N ASN A 7 -13.08 2.41 -18.18
CA ASN A 7 -13.60 3.04 -19.39
C ASN A 7 -14.85 3.89 -19.10
N VAL A 8 -15.72 3.44 -18.18
CA VAL A 8 -16.87 4.25 -17.74
C VAL A 8 -16.42 5.54 -17.05
N LEU A 9 -15.42 5.48 -16.17
CA LEU A 9 -14.87 6.65 -15.47
C LEU A 9 -14.14 7.63 -16.41
N VAL A 10 -13.50 7.11 -17.46
CA VAL A 10 -12.85 7.93 -18.50
C VAL A 10 -13.91 8.65 -19.33
N GLU A 11 -14.93 7.93 -19.79
CA GLU A 11 -16.01 8.52 -20.60
C GLU A 11 -16.82 9.54 -19.81
N SER A 12 -17.07 9.27 -18.52
CA SER A 12 -17.80 10.18 -17.64
C SER A 12 -16.97 11.37 -17.13
N LYS A 13 -15.66 11.42 -17.41
CA LYS A 13 -14.69 12.39 -16.88
C LYS A 13 -14.52 12.42 -15.36
N GLU A 14 -15.17 11.49 -14.65
CA GLU A 14 -15.05 11.36 -13.19
C GLU A 14 -13.66 10.89 -12.76
N ILE A 15 -12.90 10.29 -13.69
CA ILE A 15 -11.50 9.95 -13.45
C ILE A 15 -10.65 11.18 -13.08
N ASP A 16 -10.99 12.38 -13.56
CA ASP A 16 -10.25 13.60 -13.25
C ASP A 16 -10.59 14.14 -11.86
N VAL A 17 -11.82 13.91 -11.37
CA VAL A 17 -12.20 14.20 -9.98
C VAL A 17 -11.38 13.34 -9.02
N ILE A 18 -11.22 12.06 -9.32
CA ILE A 18 -10.40 11.14 -8.50
C ILE A 18 -8.95 11.61 -8.48
N LYS A 19 -8.36 11.96 -9.63
CA LYS A 19 -7.00 12.50 -9.69
C LYS A 19 -6.84 13.76 -8.84
N ASN A 20 -7.79 14.69 -8.94
CA ASN A 20 -7.78 15.94 -8.17
C ASN A 20 -7.88 15.70 -6.65
N GLN A 21 -8.64 14.70 -6.22
CA GLN A 21 -8.70 14.33 -4.80
C GLN A 21 -7.37 13.79 -4.29
N PHE A 22 -6.63 13.04 -5.10
CA PHE A 22 -5.31 12.54 -4.71
C PHE A 22 -4.23 13.63 -4.73
N THR A 23 -4.35 14.66 -5.57
CA THR A 23 -3.40 15.79 -5.60
C THR A 23 -3.74 16.90 -4.61
N SER A 24 -4.96 16.99 -4.09
CA SER A 24 -5.36 18.05 -3.14
C SER A 24 -4.86 17.85 -1.71
N PHE A 25 -4.15 16.76 -1.41
CA PHE A 25 -3.74 16.42 -0.05
C PHE A 25 -2.56 17.25 0.46
N SER A 26 -1.59 17.57 -0.39
CA SER A 26 -0.41 18.34 -0.01
C SER A 26 0.23 19.01 -1.22
N ASP A 27 0.80 20.20 -1.02
CA ASP A 27 1.63 20.88 -2.01
C ASP A 27 3.04 20.26 -2.09
N ASP A 28 3.43 19.44 -1.12
CA ASP A 28 4.72 18.74 -1.08
C ASP A 28 4.62 17.38 -1.81
N GLU A 29 5.41 17.22 -2.86
CA GLU A 29 5.48 15.99 -3.66
C GLU A 29 5.92 14.78 -2.82
N GLY A 30 6.84 14.99 -1.87
CA GLY A 30 7.34 13.98 -0.93
C GLY A 30 6.24 13.41 -0.05
N VAL A 31 5.50 14.30 0.60
CA VAL A 31 4.37 13.93 1.45
C VAL A 31 3.26 13.26 0.64
N THR A 32 3.00 13.74 -0.57
CA THR A 32 2.01 13.15 -1.48
C THR A 32 2.37 11.71 -1.83
N VAL A 33 3.61 11.47 -2.28
CA VAL A 33 4.09 10.11 -2.59
C VAL A 33 4.04 9.22 -1.36
N LEU A 34 4.52 9.70 -0.20
CA LEU A 34 4.47 8.96 1.05
C LEU A 34 3.05 8.54 1.40
N MET A 35 2.10 9.48 1.41
CA MET A 35 0.69 9.18 1.73
C MET A 35 0.09 8.13 0.78
N LEU A 36 0.47 8.18 -0.50
CA LEU A 36 -0.10 7.31 -1.54
C LEU A 36 0.49 5.89 -1.50
N VAL A 37 1.81 5.75 -1.40
CA VAL A 37 2.47 4.43 -1.44
C VAL A 37 2.57 3.78 -0.07
N TRP A 38 2.81 4.56 0.98
CA TRP A 38 2.94 4.05 2.34
C TRP A 38 1.59 3.96 3.03
N GLY A 39 0.84 5.06 3.07
CA GLY A 39 -0.47 5.12 3.74
C GLY A 39 -1.54 4.31 3.00
N PHE A 40 -1.86 4.70 1.78
CA PHE A 40 -2.89 4.06 0.98
C PHE A 40 -2.47 2.67 0.48
N GLY A 41 -1.22 2.51 0.01
CA GLY A 41 -0.66 1.20 -0.34
C GLY A 41 -0.70 0.22 0.83
N GLY A 42 -0.24 0.62 2.02
CA GLY A 42 -0.30 -0.24 3.22
C GLY A 42 -1.71 -0.66 3.61
N LEU A 43 -2.70 0.24 3.48
CA LEU A 43 -4.12 -0.08 3.69
C LEU A 43 -4.61 -1.14 2.69
N LEU A 44 -4.29 -0.96 1.40
CA LEU A 44 -4.66 -1.91 0.35
C LEU A 44 -4.03 -3.28 0.56
N GLU A 45 -2.80 -3.36 1.07
CA GLU A 45 -2.14 -4.64 1.37
C GLU A 45 -2.85 -5.37 2.50
N GLY A 46 -3.27 -4.63 3.53
CA GLY A 46 -4.06 -5.18 4.63
C GLY A 46 -5.42 -5.74 4.18
N MET A 47 -6.09 -5.08 3.23
CA MET A 47 -7.43 -5.45 2.75
C MET A 47 -7.42 -6.52 1.65
N ALA A 48 -6.59 -6.34 0.61
CA ALA A 48 -6.58 -7.17 -0.58
C ALA A 48 -5.40 -8.15 -0.61
N GLY A 49 -4.21 -7.68 -0.20
CA GLY A 49 -2.95 -8.42 -0.32
C GLY A 49 -2.53 -8.71 -1.76
N PHE A 50 -1.51 -9.57 -1.89
CA PHE A 50 -1.05 -10.17 -3.15
C PHE A 50 -0.57 -9.17 -4.22
N GLY A 51 0.04 -8.06 -3.82
CA GLY A 51 0.65 -7.11 -4.74
C GLY A 51 -0.31 -6.05 -5.31
N THR A 52 -1.58 -6.09 -4.93
CA THR A 52 -2.57 -5.03 -5.23
C THR A 52 -2.11 -3.68 -4.71
N ALA A 53 -1.47 -3.67 -3.53
CA ALA A 53 -0.90 -2.50 -2.87
C ALA A 53 0.28 -1.85 -3.61
N VAL A 54 0.92 -2.57 -4.54
CA VAL A 54 1.98 -2.00 -5.38
C VAL A 54 1.38 -1.45 -6.67
N ALA A 55 0.52 -2.25 -7.31
CA ALA A 55 0.00 -1.92 -8.64
C ALA A 55 -0.88 -0.66 -8.65
N ILE A 56 -1.77 -0.50 -7.66
CA ILE A 56 -2.70 0.64 -7.64
C ILE A 56 -1.97 1.96 -7.34
N PRO A 57 -1.17 2.10 -6.26
CA PRO A 57 -0.43 3.33 -5.99
C PRO A 57 0.55 3.70 -7.09
N ALA A 58 1.26 2.72 -7.67
CA ALA A 58 2.17 2.98 -8.79
C ALA A 58 1.44 3.53 -10.02
N ALA A 59 0.27 2.95 -10.37
CA ALA A 59 -0.55 3.44 -11.47
C ALA A 59 -1.08 4.86 -11.23
N ILE A 60 -1.47 5.17 -9.98
CA ILE A 60 -1.90 6.52 -9.61
C ILE A 60 -0.74 7.50 -9.76
N LEU A 61 0.45 7.21 -9.21
CA LEU A 61 1.62 8.09 -9.37
C LEU A 61 1.97 8.32 -10.85
N ILE A 62 1.91 7.28 -11.69
CA ILE A 62 2.11 7.43 -13.14
C ILE A 62 1.05 8.36 -13.75
N SER A 63 -0.22 8.24 -13.33
CA SER A 63 -1.31 9.10 -13.80
C SER A 63 -1.17 10.57 -13.37
N LEU A 64 -0.43 10.81 -12.27
CA LEU A 64 -0.09 12.16 -11.78
C LEU A 64 1.14 12.76 -12.49
N GLY A 65 1.81 12.00 -13.37
CA GLY A 65 2.94 12.48 -14.17
C GLY A 65 4.33 12.04 -13.66
N TYR A 66 4.41 11.23 -12.60
CA TYR A 66 5.67 10.69 -12.12
C TYR A 66 6.24 9.64 -13.09
N LYS A 67 7.58 9.52 -13.12
CA LYS A 67 8.27 8.56 -13.99
C LYS A 67 7.85 7.12 -13.63
N PRO A 68 7.47 6.26 -14.61
CA PRO A 68 6.99 4.90 -14.34
C PRO A 68 7.93 4.04 -13.49
N VAL A 69 9.23 4.13 -13.75
CA VAL A 69 10.24 3.38 -12.98
C VAL A 69 10.32 3.87 -11.54
N PHE A 70 10.25 5.19 -11.31
CA PHE A 70 10.23 5.76 -9.97
C PHE A 70 8.98 5.31 -9.20
N SER A 71 7.80 5.46 -9.82
CA SER A 71 6.52 5.05 -9.22
C SER A 71 6.49 3.58 -8.83
N ALA A 72 7.02 2.70 -9.69
CA ALA A 72 7.10 1.27 -9.40
C ALA A 72 8.09 0.97 -8.26
N LEU A 73 9.27 1.59 -8.27
CA LEU A 73 10.30 1.37 -7.25
C LEU A 73 9.85 1.85 -5.88
N VAL A 74 9.31 3.06 -5.77
CA VAL A 74 8.87 3.61 -4.48
C VAL A 74 7.68 2.83 -3.91
N ALA A 75 6.75 2.38 -4.76
CA ALA A 75 5.67 1.49 -4.35
C ALA A 75 6.16 0.11 -3.89
N LEU A 76 7.17 -0.45 -4.56
CA LEU A 76 7.80 -1.72 -4.15
C LEU A 76 8.52 -1.58 -2.80
N ILE A 77 9.31 -0.51 -2.62
CA ILE A 77 10.01 -0.22 -1.37
C ILE A 77 8.99 -0.08 -0.23
N ALA A 78 7.93 0.70 -0.46
CA ALA A 78 6.86 0.88 0.53
C ALA A 78 6.18 -0.44 0.90
N ASN A 79 5.97 -1.34 -0.06
CA ASN A 79 5.28 -2.60 0.18
C ASN A 79 6.12 -3.67 0.92
N THR A 80 7.45 -3.49 1.03
CA THR A 80 8.33 -4.45 1.74
C THR A 80 7.93 -4.69 3.19
N VAL A 81 7.30 -3.71 3.84
CA VAL A 81 6.92 -3.76 5.24
C VAL A 81 5.53 -4.36 5.49
N PRO A 82 4.45 -3.90 4.84
CA PRO A 82 3.10 -4.41 5.12
C PRO A 82 2.87 -5.86 4.66
N THR A 83 3.68 -6.41 3.75
CA THR A 83 3.42 -7.73 3.13
C THR A 83 3.31 -8.87 4.16
N GLY A 84 4.07 -8.82 5.25
CA GLY A 84 3.98 -9.82 6.32
C GLY A 84 2.62 -9.85 7.03
N PHE A 85 1.92 -8.71 7.05
CA PHE A 85 0.61 -8.52 7.69
C PHE A 85 -0.54 -8.40 6.67
N GLY A 86 -0.23 -8.56 5.37
CA GLY A 86 -1.19 -8.46 4.28
C GLY A 86 -2.31 -9.51 4.36
N ALA A 87 -3.42 -9.23 3.68
CA ALA A 87 -4.60 -10.08 3.67
C ALA A 87 -5.06 -10.48 5.08
N VAL A 88 -5.22 -9.50 5.99
CA VAL A 88 -5.68 -9.73 7.37
C VAL A 88 -4.75 -10.69 8.14
N GLY A 89 -3.43 -10.62 7.90
CA GLY A 89 -2.43 -11.42 8.61
C GLY A 89 -2.38 -12.90 8.20
N VAL A 90 -2.94 -13.27 7.04
CA VAL A 90 -2.86 -14.63 6.48
C VAL A 90 -1.45 -15.21 6.49
N PRO A 91 -0.37 -14.48 6.13
CA PRO A 91 1.00 -15.02 6.18
C PRO A 91 1.45 -15.41 7.60
N VAL A 92 1.14 -14.57 8.60
CA VAL A 92 1.45 -14.85 10.02
C VAL A 92 0.64 -16.04 10.52
N ILE A 93 -0.65 -16.09 10.20
CA ILE A 93 -1.56 -17.17 10.60
C ILE A 93 -1.14 -18.50 9.96
N ALA A 94 -0.82 -18.50 8.67
CA ALA A 94 -0.36 -19.68 7.94
C ALA A 94 0.95 -20.23 8.52
N THR A 95 1.89 -19.35 8.88
CA THR A 95 3.16 -19.75 9.49
C THR A 95 2.96 -20.30 10.91
N ALA A 96 2.06 -19.69 11.69
CA ALA A 96 1.68 -20.17 13.02
C ALA A 96 0.98 -21.54 12.98
N ALA A 97 0.21 -21.81 11.93
CA ALA A 97 -0.48 -23.09 11.74
C ALA A 97 0.47 -24.27 11.51
N CYS A 98 1.76 -24.05 11.28
CA CYS A 98 2.73 -25.14 11.05
C CYS A 98 3.26 -25.82 12.32
N ASN A 99 2.90 -25.38 13.53
CA ASN A 99 3.19 -26.10 14.80
C ASN A 99 2.50 -25.47 16.04
N MET A 100 1.62 -24.48 15.87
CA MET A 100 1.03 -23.70 16.97
C MET A 100 -0.49 -23.43 16.78
N GLN A 101 -1.26 -24.40 16.26
CA GLN A 101 -2.72 -24.31 16.15
C GLN A 101 -3.38 -23.80 17.46
N GLY A 102 -4.27 -22.81 17.35
CA GLY A 102 -5.05 -22.29 18.48
C GLY A 102 -4.40 -21.14 19.25
N ARG A 103 -3.13 -20.82 18.98
CA ARG A 103 -2.40 -19.72 19.66
C ARG A 103 -2.38 -18.41 18.88
N TYR A 104 -3.28 -18.24 17.91
CA TYR A 104 -3.31 -17.09 16.99
C TYR A 104 -3.34 -15.74 17.71
N GLY A 105 -4.14 -15.62 18.78
CA GLY A 105 -4.25 -14.39 19.56
C GLY A 105 -2.97 -14.01 20.31
N GLU A 106 -2.23 -14.99 20.83
CA GLU A 106 -0.95 -14.76 21.50
C GLU A 106 0.12 -14.32 20.51
N ILE A 107 0.17 -14.97 19.35
CA ILE A 107 1.14 -14.68 18.29
C ILE A 107 0.89 -13.28 17.72
N LEU A 108 -0.38 -12.92 17.48
CA LEU A 108 -0.73 -11.60 16.97
C LEU A 108 -0.40 -10.50 17.99
N ARG A 109 -0.68 -10.72 19.28
CA ARG A 109 -0.29 -9.79 20.36
C ARG A 109 1.22 -9.61 20.46
N ALA A 110 1.98 -10.70 20.34
CA ALA A 110 3.43 -10.66 20.36
C ALA A 110 4.02 -9.99 19.11
N ALA A 111 3.35 -10.13 17.95
CA ALA A 111 3.77 -9.53 16.68
C ALA A 111 3.49 -8.02 16.61
N LEU A 112 2.53 -7.51 17.39
CA LEU A 112 2.11 -6.11 17.38
C LEU A 112 3.24 -5.08 17.56
N PRO A 113 4.16 -5.20 18.55
CA PRO A 113 5.27 -4.25 18.68
C PRO A 113 6.23 -4.30 17.49
N TYR A 114 6.47 -5.49 16.92
CA TYR A 114 7.29 -5.63 15.72
C TYR A 114 6.61 -4.99 14.51
N ALA A 115 5.29 -5.16 14.36
CA ALA A 115 4.51 -4.52 13.32
C ALA A 115 4.63 -2.99 13.39
N LEU A 116 4.49 -2.41 14.59
CA LEU A 116 4.64 -0.97 14.80
C LEU A 116 6.05 -0.46 14.48
N ALA A 117 7.09 -1.18 14.89
CA ALA A 117 8.47 -0.84 14.57
C ALA A 117 8.74 -0.90 13.06
N TYR A 118 8.25 -1.95 12.40
CA TYR A 118 8.34 -2.12 10.95
C TYR A 118 7.59 -0.98 10.22
N ILE A 119 6.39 -0.60 10.68
CA ILE A 119 5.65 0.52 10.13
C ILE A 119 6.45 1.82 10.25
N ALA A 120 7.05 2.10 11.40
CA ALA A 120 7.86 3.31 11.58
C ALA A 120 9.09 3.31 10.65
N ILE A 121 9.79 2.18 10.55
CA ILE A 121 10.99 2.06 9.70
C ILE A 121 10.63 2.20 8.23
N GLY A 122 9.58 1.54 7.75
CA GLY A 122 9.18 1.63 6.35
C GLY A 122 8.68 3.01 5.96
N GLY A 123 7.92 3.69 6.84
CA GLY A 123 7.53 5.07 6.62
C GLY A 123 8.74 5.99 6.49
N LEU A 124 9.76 5.80 7.34
CA LEU A 124 11.02 6.54 7.23
C LEU A 124 11.80 6.20 5.95
N MET A 125 11.86 4.93 5.55
CA MET A 125 12.53 4.53 4.31
C MET A 125 11.87 5.14 3.08
N VAL A 126 10.54 5.19 3.03
CA VAL A 126 9.82 5.84 1.93
C VAL A 126 10.06 7.34 1.97
N LEU A 127 10.01 7.98 3.13
CA LEU A 127 10.33 9.41 3.27
C LEU A 127 11.74 9.75 2.77
N LEU A 128 12.72 8.86 2.97
CA LEU A 128 14.09 9.05 2.48
C LEU A 128 14.27 8.70 0.99
N ALA A 129 13.31 7.99 0.39
CA ALA A 129 13.36 7.54 -1.00
C ALA A 129 12.66 8.51 -1.98
N VAL A 130 11.89 9.47 -1.47
CA VAL A 130 11.24 10.54 -2.24
C VAL A 130 12.01 11.84 -2.08
#